data_AF-A0A1N6JP38-F1
#
_entry.id   AF-A0A1N6JP38-F1
#
_cell.length_a   1.000
_cell.length_b   1.000
_cell.length_c   1.000
_cell.angle_alpha   90.00
_cell.angle_beta   90.00
_cell.angle_gamma   90.00
#
_symmetry.space_group_name_H-M   'P 1'
#
loop_
_entity.id
_entity.type
_entity.pdbx_description
1 polymer ?
#
loop_
_entity_poly.entity_id
_entity_poly.type
_entity_poly.pdbx_seq_one_letter_code
_entity_poly.pdbx_strand_id
1 'polypeptide(L)'
;MTQFISSAFFFFALGWIVLVKPALSQTDFKEIPGRLEIELHDPATSPRTKIERLEDISNEAFRAYADGALGAVRSALGTGAGGEIRFVRIPVVAPGRRPLALPDMGAAPSAAQCSVSSPWAEIAIRRHDEQTRLSAVLIWNERQLLVDIRTGDAPVPPAPRRPYSQDEFERHAQRYGAALPARKTEELLRSELPADLAVLFRRAPQSTLLPFSATARAEMQRIAAESVSRQVEIVARLATLCAPGTAGHFEFSHISEVTSGSWKEHR
;
A
#
# COMPACT_ATOMS: atom_id res chain seq x y z
N MET A 1 14.56 90.80 21.95
CA MET A 1 14.25 89.38 22.19
C MET A 1 15.04 88.57 21.16
N THR A 2 16.34 88.26 21.36
CA THR A 2 16.95 87.07 22.04
C THR A 2 16.41 85.74 21.47
N GLN A 3 17.17 84.70 21.08
CA GLN A 3 18.54 84.19 21.30
C GLN A 3 18.88 83.23 20.11
N PHE A 4 20.11 83.07 19.60
CA PHE A 4 21.34 82.47 20.15
C PHE A 4 21.38 80.93 20.25
N ILE A 5 22.21 80.35 19.36
CA ILE A 5 23.16 79.23 19.50
C ILE A 5 22.65 77.79 19.70
N SER A 6 22.99 77.00 18.67
CA SER A 6 23.17 75.54 18.66
C SER A 6 24.52 75.18 19.27
N SER A 7 24.56 74.21 20.19
CA SER A 7 25.77 73.41 20.49
C SER A 7 25.39 72.09 21.14
N ALA A 8 25.82 71.03 20.48
CA ALA A 8 25.73 69.64 20.90
C ALA A 8 26.72 69.33 22.02
N PHE A 9 26.34 68.48 22.95
CA PHE A 9 27.20 67.52 23.66
C PHE A 9 26.26 66.59 24.44
N PHE A 10 26.39 65.27 24.28
CA PHE A 10 26.47 64.32 25.39
C PHE A 10 26.76 62.91 24.87
N PHE A 11 27.92 62.40 25.28
CA PHE A 11 28.24 60.98 25.37
C PHE A 11 27.19 60.24 26.21
N PHE A 12 26.90 58.97 25.92
CA PHE A 12 27.05 57.88 26.90
C PHE A 12 26.93 56.51 26.22
N ALA A 13 27.95 55.70 26.46
CA ALA A 13 27.96 54.26 26.23
C ALA A 13 27.01 53.56 27.22
N LEU A 14 26.41 52.43 26.83
CA LEU A 14 26.19 51.20 27.61
C LEU A 14 25.11 50.35 26.95
N GLY A 15 25.52 49.32 26.22
CA GLY A 15 24.64 48.25 25.74
C GLY A 15 25.29 46.90 26.03
N TRP A 16 25.17 46.42 27.27
CA TRP A 16 25.42 45.01 27.58
C TRP A 16 24.27 44.20 27.00
N ILE A 17 24.51 43.54 25.86
CA ILE A 17 23.60 42.52 25.33
C ILE A 17 23.76 41.28 26.21
N VAL A 18 22.82 41.09 27.13
CA VAL A 18 22.63 39.82 27.83
C VAL A 18 22.06 38.84 26.80
N LEU A 19 22.91 37.95 26.29
CA LEU A 19 22.52 36.79 25.49
C LEU A 19 21.74 35.83 26.41
N VAL A 20 20.43 36.02 26.50
CA VAL A 20 19.53 35.01 27.04
C VAL A 20 19.50 33.87 26.02
N LYS A 21 20.18 32.76 26.33
CA LYS A 21 19.95 31.50 25.62
C LYS A 21 18.46 31.19 25.73
N PRO A 22 17.70 31.05 24.64
CA PRO A 22 16.42 30.41 24.73
C PRO A 22 16.69 28.98 25.20
N ALA A 23 16.28 28.67 26.43
CA ALA A 23 16.12 27.30 26.85
C ALA A 23 15.12 26.69 25.86
N LEU A 24 15.63 25.89 24.94
CA LEU A 24 14.81 24.98 24.15
C LEU A 24 14.14 24.07 25.16
N SER A 25 12.91 24.46 25.52
CA SER A 25 11.95 23.62 26.19
C SER A 25 11.95 22.28 25.45
N GLN A 26 12.37 21.22 26.15
CA GLN A 26 11.96 19.87 25.83
C GLN A 26 10.44 19.86 25.93
N THR A 27 9.78 20.16 24.80
CA THR A 27 8.40 19.75 24.61
C THR A 27 8.42 18.24 24.59
N ASP A 28 8.03 17.65 25.72
CA ASP A 28 7.40 16.35 25.75
C ASP A 28 6.43 16.27 24.57
N PHE A 29 6.72 15.38 23.62
CA PHE A 29 5.80 15.05 22.54
C PHE A 29 4.56 14.41 23.17
N LYS A 30 3.58 15.24 23.55
CA LYS A 30 2.22 14.78 23.80
C LYS A 30 1.75 14.11 22.51
N GLU A 31 1.52 12.81 22.55
CA GLU A 31 0.75 12.09 21.54
C GLU A 31 -0.53 12.90 21.25
N ILE A 32 -0.69 13.36 20.01
CA ILE A 32 -1.93 14.02 19.59
C ILE A 32 -2.96 12.89 19.43
N PRO A 33 -4.04 12.85 20.25
CA PRO A 33 -5.09 11.84 20.09
C PRO A 33 -5.66 11.91 18.67
N GLY A 34 -5.82 10.76 18.02
CA GLY A 34 -6.43 10.67 16.69
C GLY A 34 -5.49 10.93 15.50
N ARG A 35 -4.16 10.93 15.68
CA ARG A 35 -3.23 10.97 14.54
C ARG A 35 -3.01 9.56 13.96
N LEU A 36 -3.15 9.45 12.64
CA LEU A 36 -2.72 8.28 11.88
C LEU A 36 -1.30 8.52 11.34
N GLU A 37 -0.38 7.64 11.68
CA GLU A 37 0.94 7.52 11.10
C GLU A 37 0.83 6.69 9.82
N ILE A 38 1.43 7.18 8.74
CA ILE A 38 1.33 6.55 7.43
C ILE A 38 2.75 6.18 7.00
N GLU A 39 2.95 4.90 6.69
CA GLU A 39 4.17 4.42 6.05
C GLU A 39 3.87 3.94 4.63
N LEU A 40 4.73 4.33 3.68
CA LEU A 40 4.60 3.96 2.28
C LEU A 40 5.83 3.16 1.84
N HIS A 41 5.59 1.93 1.39
CA HIS A 41 6.60 0.98 0.97
C HIS A 41 6.37 0.56 -0.49
N ASP A 42 7.16 1.11 -1.42
CA ASP A 42 7.26 0.61 -2.80
C ASP A 42 8.68 0.09 -3.04
N PRO A 43 8.98 -1.16 -2.64
CA PRO A 43 10.32 -1.71 -2.78
C PRO A 43 10.75 -1.85 -4.25
N ALA A 44 9.84 -1.74 -5.21
CA ALA A 44 10.20 -1.81 -6.62
C ALA A 44 10.87 -0.52 -7.13
N THR A 45 10.51 0.64 -6.56
CA THR A 45 10.98 1.96 -6.98
C THR A 45 11.91 2.58 -5.93
N SER A 46 11.67 2.26 -4.66
CA SER A 46 12.39 2.72 -3.48
C SER A 46 12.77 1.55 -2.55
N PRO A 47 13.69 0.65 -2.98
CA PRO A 47 14.01 -0.60 -2.26
C PRO A 47 14.67 -0.42 -0.88
N ARG A 48 15.16 0.78 -0.56
CA ARG A 48 15.94 1.06 0.67
C ARG A 48 15.44 2.25 1.46
N THR A 49 14.43 2.94 0.97
CA THR A 49 13.98 4.22 1.49
C THR A 49 12.47 4.19 1.65
N LYS A 50 12.00 4.56 2.85
CA LYS A 50 10.57 4.82 3.06
C LYS A 50 10.17 6.01 2.18
N ILE A 51 8.97 5.94 1.61
CA ILE A 51 8.38 7.06 0.90
C ILE A 51 7.64 7.90 1.94
N GLU A 52 8.01 9.19 2.07
CA GLU A 52 7.47 10.04 3.14
C GLU A 52 6.08 10.60 2.81
N ARG A 53 5.77 10.76 1.51
CA ARG A 53 4.54 11.41 1.05
C ARG A 53 3.91 10.68 -0.13
N LEU A 54 2.58 10.73 -0.24
CA LEU A 54 1.84 10.03 -1.30
C LEU A 54 2.23 10.53 -2.70
N GLU A 55 2.50 11.82 -2.87
CA GLU A 55 2.92 12.41 -4.13
C GLU A 55 4.26 11.87 -4.65
N ASP A 56 5.12 11.37 -3.76
CA ASP A 56 6.44 10.83 -4.08
C ASP A 56 6.38 9.38 -4.58
N ILE A 57 5.19 8.74 -4.57
CA ILE A 57 4.98 7.42 -5.17
C ILE A 57 4.99 7.55 -6.70
N SER A 58 6.00 6.96 -7.34
CA SER A 58 6.15 7.01 -8.80
C SER A 58 5.18 6.10 -9.57
N ASN A 59 4.68 5.03 -8.95
CA ASN A 59 3.68 4.16 -9.57
C ASN A 59 2.28 4.76 -9.41
N GLU A 60 1.70 5.26 -10.50
CA GLU A 60 0.43 6.01 -10.45
C GLU A 60 -0.75 5.17 -9.92
N ALA A 61 -0.86 3.91 -10.31
CA ALA A 61 -1.92 3.02 -9.84
C ALA A 61 -1.83 2.77 -8.33
N PHE A 62 -0.62 2.48 -7.83
CA PHE A 62 -0.39 2.30 -6.40
C PHE A 62 -0.61 3.59 -5.61
N ARG A 63 -0.20 4.75 -6.14
CA ARG A 63 -0.48 6.06 -5.54
C ARG A 63 -1.99 6.30 -5.40
N ALA A 64 -2.74 6.09 -6.48
CA ALA A 64 -4.19 6.26 -6.50
C ALA A 64 -4.90 5.27 -5.55
N TYR A 65 -4.41 4.03 -5.47
CA TYR A 65 -4.88 3.06 -4.48
C TYR A 65 -4.61 3.51 -3.05
N ALA A 66 -3.39 3.95 -2.73
CA ALA A 66 -3.03 4.36 -1.38
C ALA A 66 -3.84 5.57 -0.91
N ASP A 67 -4.05 6.56 -1.78
CA ASP A 67 -4.89 7.72 -1.51
C ASP A 67 -6.36 7.32 -1.27
N GLY A 68 -6.94 6.53 -2.18
CA GLY A 68 -8.33 6.07 -2.05
C GLY A 68 -8.58 5.19 -0.83
N ALA A 69 -7.67 4.25 -0.55
CA ALA A 69 -7.77 3.36 0.59
C ALA A 69 -7.56 4.10 1.93
N LEU A 70 -6.67 5.09 1.99
CA LEU A 70 -6.54 5.97 3.16
C LEU A 70 -7.84 6.71 3.45
N GLY A 71 -8.48 7.26 2.41
CA GLY A 71 -9.79 7.91 2.52
C GLY A 71 -10.86 6.94 3.05
N ALA A 72 -10.89 5.72 2.51
CA ALA A 72 -11.84 4.68 2.93
C ALA A 72 -11.65 4.28 4.40
N VAL A 73 -10.42 4.05 4.85
CA VAL A 73 -10.12 3.68 6.24
C VAL A 73 -10.49 4.81 7.20
N ARG A 74 -10.17 6.06 6.87
CA ARG A 74 -10.57 7.23 7.68
C ARG A 74 -12.10 7.34 7.80
N SER A 75 -12.81 7.10 6.71
CA SER A 75 -14.28 7.12 6.69
C SER A 75 -14.87 6.02 7.58
N ALA A 76 -14.33 4.80 7.52
CA ALA A 76 -14.82 3.66 8.30
C ALA A 76 -14.58 3.78 9.81
N LEU A 77 -13.48 4.41 10.22
CA LEU A 77 -13.08 4.51 11.63
C LEU A 77 -13.64 5.74 12.36
N GLY A 78 -14.08 6.76 11.61
CA GLY A 78 -14.59 8.01 12.17
C GLY A 78 -13.51 8.94 12.73
N THR A 79 -13.95 10.10 13.21
CA THR A 79 -13.08 11.14 13.78
C THR A 79 -12.57 10.72 15.16
N GLY A 80 -11.24 10.65 15.34
CA GLY A 80 -10.61 10.34 16.63
C GLY A 80 -9.85 9.01 16.69
N ALA A 81 -9.98 8.16 15.66
CA ALA A 81 -9.12 6.98 15.53
C ALA A 81 -7.67 7.40 15.22
N GLY A 82 -6.73 6.93 16.03
CA GLY A 82 -5.30 7.08 15.78
C GLY A 82 -4.65 5.72 15.50
N GLY A 83 -3.36 5.71 15.16
CA GLY A 83 -2.64 4.45 14.92
C GLY A 83 -1.72 4.50 13.71
N GLU A 84 -1.41 3.34 13.16
CA GLU A 84 -0.45 3.16 12.06
C GLU A 84 -1.14 2.49 10.86
N ILE A 85 -0.89 3.03 9.66
CA ILE A 85 -1.26 2.43 8.38
C ILE A 85 -0.01 2.29 7.52
N ARG A 86 0.34 1.06 7.13
CA ARG A 86 1.40 0.80 6.15
C ARG A 86 0.80 0.41 4.81
N PHE A 87 1.20 1.08 3.75
CA PHE A 87 0.89 0.69 2.38
C PHE A 87 2.08 -0.05 1.78
N VAL A 88 1.86 -1.25 1.26
CA VAL A 88 2.92 -2.09 0.69
C VAL A 88 2.59 -2.46 -0.74
N ARG A 89 3.47 -2.07 -1.67
CA ARG A 89 3.41 -2.51 -3.07
C ARG A 89 4.23 -3.78 -3.28
N ILE A 90 3.59 -4.80 -3.83
CA ILE A 90 4.25 -6.03 -4.28
C ILE A 90 4.06 -6.09 -5.81
N PRO A 91 5.10 -5.77 -6.61
CA PRO A 91 4.98 -5.82 -8.06
C PRO A 91 4.85 -7.27 -8.54
N VAL A 92 4.36 -7.48 -9.77
CA VAL A 92 4.34 -8.83 -10.36
C VAL A 92 5.76 -9.34 -10.61
N VAL A 93 6.67 -8.44 -11.02
CA VAL A 93 8.11 -8.73 -11.20
C VAL A 93 8.95 -7.79 -10.36
N ALA A 94 9.96 -8.33 -9.69
CA ALA A 94 10.98 -7.53 -9.01
C ALA A 94 11.74 -6.65 -10.02
N PRO A 95 12.23 -5.46 -9.60
CA PRO A 95 12.97 -4.54 -10.45
C PRO A 95 14.35 -5.06 -10.89
N GLY A 96 14.81 -6.18 -10.34
CA GLY A 96 16.07 -6.81 -10.71
C GLY A 96 16.04 -8.34 -10.57
N ARG A 97 17.22 -8.94 -10.71
CA ARG A 97 17.39 -10.41 -10.67
C ARG A 97 17.31 -11.02 -9.27
N ARG A 98 17.57 -10.22 -8.24
CA ARG A 98 17.53 -10.69 -6.85
C ARG A 98 16.07 -10.71 -6.34
N PRO A 99 15.73 -11.66 -5.45
CA PRO A 99 14.45 -11.62 -4.75
C PRO A 99 14.26 -10.26 -4.07
N LEU A 100 13.06 -9.69 -4.20
CA LEU A 100 12.71 -8.47 -3.51
C LEU A 100 12.48 -8.80 -2.03
N ALA A 101 13.23 -8.16 -1.15
CA ALA A 101 12.92 -8.21 0.28
C ALA A 101 11.66 -7.36 0.51
N LEU A 102 10.63 -7.98 1.06
CA LEU A 102 9.43 -7.26 1.49
C LEU A 102 9.61 -6.76 2.91
N PRO A 103 9.00 -5.62 3.27
CA PRO A 103 8.97 -5.18 4.66
C PRO A 103 8.30 -6.25 5.52
N ASP A 104 8.71 -6.33 6.79
CA ASP A 104 7.96 -7.13 7.76
C ASP A 104 6.54 -6.57 7.84
N MET A 105 5.57 -7.41 7.50
CA MET A 105 4.17 -7.00 7.52
C MET A 105 3.60 -7.06 8.95
N GLY A 106 4.35 -7.61 9.90
CA GLY A 106 3.96 -7.73 11.30
C GLY A 106 2.80 -8.69 11.49
N ALA A 107 2.76 -9.36 12.64
CA ALA A 107 1.55 -10.07 13.05
C ALA A 107 0.53 -9.07 13.58
N ALA A 108 -0.77 -9.35 13.36
CA ALA A 108 -1.81 -8.62 14.06
C ALA A 108 -1.56 -8.67 15.58
N PRO A 109 -1.71 -7.56 16.32
CA PRO A 109 -1.59 -7.55 17.77
C PRO A 109 -2.46 -8.65 18.39
N SER A 110 -1.88 -9.47 19.27
CA SER A 110 -2.58 -10.59 19.92
C SER A 110 -3.76 -10.17 20.81
N ALA A 111 -3.85 -8.88 21.16
CA ALA A 111 -4.94 -8.29 21.95
C ALA A 111 -5.87 -7.38 21.12
N ALA A 112 -5.99 -7.63 19.82
CA ALA A 112 -6.96 -6.93 18.97
C ALA A 112 -8.39 -7.34 19.33
N GLN A 113 -9.28 -6.35 19.49
CA GLN A 113 -10.71 -6.60 19.68
C GLN A 113 -11.40 -6.97 18.37
N CYS A 114 -10.93 -6.37 17.27
CA CYS A 114 -11.34 -6.72 15.93
C CYS A 114 -10.11 -6.90 15.07
N SER A 115 -10.07 -7.96 14.27
CA SER A 115 -9.01 -8.19 13.30
C SER A 115 -9.54 -8.75 12.00
N VAL A 116 -8.93 -8.33 10.90
CA VAL A 116 -9.18 -8.81 9.54
C VAL A 116 -7.86 -9.31 8.99
N SER A 117 -7.83 -10.53 8.47
CA SER A 117 -6.72 -11.08 7.71
C SER A 117 -7.16 -11.45 6.31
N SER A 118 -6.47 -10.91 5.30
CA SER A 118 -6.82 -11.14 3.90
C SER A 118 -5.64 -10.90 2.96
N PRO A 119 -5.71 -11.38 1.70
CA PRO A 119 -4.71 -11.07 0.68
C PRO A 119 -4.46 -9.56 0.44
N TRP A 120 -5.48 -8.72 0.68
CA TRP A 120 -5.46 -7.28 0.38
C TRP A 120 -5.15 -6.40 1.59
N ALA A 121 -5.43 -6.89 2.80
CA ALA A 121 -5.24 -6.12 4.02
C ALA A 121 -5.11 -7.03 5.25
N GLU A 122 -4.23 -6.61 6.16
CA GLU A 122 -4.23 -7.01 7.57
C GLU A 122 -4.71 -5.79 8.36
N ILE A 123 -5.80 -5.91 9.13
CA ILE A 123 -6.34 -4.81 9.95
C ILE A 123 -6.51 -5.32 11.36
N ALA A 124 -6.09 -4.54 12.34
CA ALA A 124 -6.32 -4.82 13.74
C ALA A 124 -6.70 -3.55 14.48
N ILE A 125 -7.74 -3.65 15.30
CA ILE A 125 -8.25 -2.53 16.10
C ILE A 125 -8.27 -2.91 17.57
N ARG A 126 -7.75 -2.01 18.38
CA ARG A 126 -7.94 -2.03 19.84
C ARG A 126 -8.71 -0.80 20.24
N ARG A 127 -9.71 -0.96 21.10
CA ARG A 127 -10.43 0.15 21.72
C ARG A 127 -10.25 0.08 23.22
N HIS A 128 -9.83 1.18 23.82
CA HIS A 128 -9.73 1.32 25.27
C HIS A 128 -10.32 2.69 25.62
N ASP A 129 -11.34 2.70 26.46
CA ASP A 129 -12.15 3.88 26.75
C ASP A 129 -12.67 4.54 25.44
N GLU A 130 -12.47 5.84 25.28
CA GLU A 130 -12.83 6.62 24.08
C GLU A 130 -11.76 6.57 22.97
N GLN A 131 -10.66 5.84 23.16
CA GLN A 131 -9.57 5.78 22.18
C GLN A 131 -9.64 4.54 21.31
N THR A 132 -9.69 4.76 19.99
CA THR A 132 -9.53 3.70 18.98
C THR A 132 -8.12 3.75 18.41
N ARG A 133 -7.39 2.63 18.51
CA ARG A 133 -6.04 2.46 17.96
C ARG A 133 -6.07 1.42 16.82
N LEU A 134 -5.69 1.86 15.63
CA LEU A 134 -5.56 1.06 14.42
C LEU A 134 -4.12 0.58 14.21
N SER A 135 -3.97 -0.66 13.76
CA SER A 135 -2.78 -1.14 13.08
C SER A 135 -3.23 -1.80 11.78
N ALA A 136 -2.83 -1.24 10.63
CA ALA A 136 -3.23 -1.77 9.34
C ALA A 136 -2.04 -1.88 8.37
N VAL A 137 -2.03 -2.97 7.61
CA VAL A 137 -1.16 -3.15 6.44
C VAL A 137 -2.05 -3.36 5.22
N LEU A 138 -2.01 -2.41 4.29
CA LEU A 138 -2.81 -2.39 3.08
C LEU A 138 -1.92 -2.74 1.88
N ILE A 139 -2.28 -3.80 1.19
CA ILE A 139 -1.37 -4.53 0.29
C ILE A 139 -1.85 -4.37 -1.15
N TRP A 140 -1.02 -3.71 -1.96
CA TRP A 140 -1.15 -3.71 -3.42
C TRP A 140 -0.32 -4.85 -3.99
N ASN A 141 -0.92 -6.04 -4.13
CA ASN A 141 -0.25 -7.20 -4.73
C ASN A 141 -0.68 -7.39 -6.18
N GLU A 142 0.17 -7.02 -7.14
CA GLU A 142 -0.13 -7.13 -8.56
C GLU A 142 -0.41 -8.57 -9.01
N ARG A 143 0.17 -9.57 -8.32
CA ARG A 143 -0.15 -10.98 -8.58
C ARG A 143 -1.56 -11.34 -8.11
N GLN A 144 -2.00 -10.78 -6.99
CA GLN A 144 -3.37 -10.95 -6.50
C GLN A 144 -4.38 -10.29 -7.44
N LEU A 145 -4.05 -9.11 -8.00
CA LEU A 145 -4.89 -8.47 -9.02
C LEU A 145 -5.18 -9.42 -10.19
N LEU A 146 -4.16 -10.13 -10.68
CA LEU A 146 -4.30 -11.10 -11.77
C LEU A 146 -5.20 -12.29 -11.40
N VAL A 147 -5.16 -12.72 -10.14
CA VAL A 147 -6.08 -13.75 -9.62
C VAL A 147 -7.50 -13.20 -9.51
N ASP A 148 -7.67 -11.98 -9.01
CA ASP A 148 -8.98 -11.33 -8.78
C ASP A 148 -9.76 -11.01 -10.07
N ILE A 149 -9.05 -10.81 -11.18
CA ILE A 149 -9.67 -10.61 -12.50
C ILE A 149 -9.99 -11.93 -13.21
N ARG A 150 -9.52 -13.07 -12.70
CA ARG A 150 -9.83 -14.36 -13.31
C ARG A 150 -11.33 -14.63 -13.13
N THR A 151 -12.05 -14.62 -14.24
CA THR A 151 -13.46 -14.97 -14.28
C THR A 151 -13.62 -16.49 -14.22
N GLY A 152 -14.20 -16.99 -13.15
CA GLY A 152 -14.55 -18.40 -12.99
C GLY A 152 -15.00 -18.73 -11.58
N ASP A 153 -15.92 -19.69 -11.44
CA ASP A 153 -16.57 -20.04 -10.17
C ASP A 153 -15.68 -20.89 -9.24
N ALA A 154 -14.53 -21.36 -9.73
CA ALA A 154 -13.61 -22.15 -8.92
C ALA A 154 -12.78 -21.24 -8.01
N PRO A 155 -12.77 -21.45 -6.68
CA PRO A 155 -11.91 -20.71 -5.77
C PRO A 155 -10.44 -20.89 -6.18
N VAL A 156 -9.76 -19.78 -6.47
CA VAL A 156 -8.32 -19.78 -6.75
C VAL A 156 -7.61 -19.34 -5.48
N PRO A 157 -6.62 -20.11 -4.98
CA PRO A 157 -5.90 -19.73 -3.77
C PRO A 157 -5.27 -18.33 -3.94
N PRO A 158 -5.11 -17.57 -2.84
CA PRO A 158 -4.42 -16.30 -2.86
C PRO A 158 -3.08 -16.36 -3.59
N ALA A 159 -2.79 -15.31 -4.36
CA ALA A 159 -1.50 -15.19 -5.01
C ALA A 159 -0.39 -15.03 -3.94
N PRO A 160 0.76 -15.70 -4.12
CA PRO A 160 1.88 -15.53 -3.21
C PRO A 160 2.29 -14.05 -3.11
N ARG A 161 2.57 -13.60 -1.89
CA ARG A 161 3.16 -12.28 -1.61
C ARG A 161 4.67 -12.25 -1.95
N ARG A 162 5.05 -12.84 -3.09
CA ARG A 162 6.44 -12.85 -3.59
C ARG A 162 6.42 -12.46 -5.06
N PRO A 163 7.10 -11.38 -5.47
CA PRO A 163 7.24 -11.07 -6.88
C PRO A 163 8.05 -12.15 -7.59
N TYR A 164 7.80 -12.34 -8.88
CA TYR A 164 8.73 -13.10 -9.72
C TYR A 164 10.05 -12.34 -9.82
N SER A 165 11.17 -13.06 -9.80
CA SER A 165 12.43 -12.48 -10.28
C SER A 165 12.31 -12.15 -11.78
N GLN A 166 13.15 -11.23 -12.25
CA GLN A 166 13.20 -10.91 -13.68
C GLN A 166 13.43 -12.15 -14.54
N ASP A 167 14.38 -13.02 -14.15
CA ASP A 167 14.72 -14.22 -14.92
C ASP A 167 13.57 -15.25 -14.90
N GLU A 168 12.87 -15.43 -13.78
CA GLU A 168 11.66 -16.29 -13.73
C GLU A 168 10.60 -15.78 -14.71
N PHE A 169 10.28 -14.49 -14.65
CA PHE A 169 9.26 -13.89 -15.50
C PHE A 169 9.61 -13.98 -16.99
N GLU A 170 10.85 -13.66 -17.36
CA GLU A 170 11.32 -13.73 -18.74
C GLU A 170 11.32 -15.15 -19.28
N ARG A 171 11.74 -16.15 -18.48
CA ARG A 171 11.64 -17.56 -18.89
C ARG A 171 10.20 -18.00 -19.14
N HIS A 172 9.28 -17.64 -18.26
CA HIS A 172 7.86 -17.96 -18.46
C HIS A 172 7.28 -17.26 -19.69
N ALA A 173 7.61 -15.98 -19.90
CA ALA A 173 7.17 -15.22 -21.06
C ALA A 173 7.73 -15.80 -22.38
N GLN A 174 9.01 -16.17 -22.42
CA GLN A 174 9.62 -16.80 -23.59
C GLN A 174 8.97 -18.15 -23.92
N ARG A 175 8.76 -19.00 -22.91
CA ARG A 175 8.05 -20.28 -23.09
C ARG A 175 6.64 -20.08 -23.63
N TYR A 176 5.89 -19.12 -23.08
CA TYR A 176 4.56 -18.77 -23.56
C TYR A 176 4.59 -18.30 -25.02
N GLY A 177 5.44 -17.32 -25.33
CA GLY A 177 5.57 -16.75 -26.67
C GLY A 177 5.95 -17.79 -27.73
N ALA A 178 6.87 -18.70 -27.39
CA ALA A 178 7.29 -19.78 -28.28
C ALA A 178 6.20 -20.85 -28.51
N ALA A 179 5.26 -21.03 -27.57
CA ALA A 179 4.19 -22.00 -27.68
C ALA A 179 3.00 -21.51 -28.54
N LEU A 180 2.82 -20.20 -28.70
CA LEU A 180 1.69 -19.62 -29.45
C LEU A 180 1.57 -20.07 -30.91
N PRO A 181 2.65 -20.13 -31.71
CA PRO A 181 2.56 -20.56 -33.11
C PRO A 181 2.14 -22.03 -33.27
N ALA A 182 2.35 -22.87 -32.25
CA ALA A 182 2.22 -24.32 -32.36
C ALA A 182 0.78 -24.85 -32.21
N ARG A 183 -0.23 -24.00 -31.97
CA ARG A 183 -1.65 -24.36 -31.70
C ARG A 183 -1.89 -25.41 -30.59
N LYS A 184 -0.84 -25.83 -29.87
CA LYS A 184 -0.89 -26.69 -28.66
C LYS A 184 -1.08 -25.87 -27.38
N THR A 185 -1.53 -24.64 -27.51
CA THR A 185 -1.40 -23.61 -26.48
C THR A 185 -2.21 -23.96 -25.24
N GLU A 186 -3.48 -24.36 -25.36
CA GLU A 186 -4.31 -24.45 -24.15
C GLU A 186 -3.88 -25.51 -23.13
N GLU A 187 -3.38 -26.67 -23.56
CA GLU A 187 -3.06 -27.78 -22.65
C GLU A 187 -1.68 -27.63 -21.99
N LEU A 188 -0.71 -27.09 -22.74
CA LEU A 188 0.61 -26.74 -22.22
C LEU A 188 0.53 -25.51 -21.28
N LEU A 189 -0.34 -24.54 -21.61
CA LEU A 189 -0.58 -23.35 -20.80
C LEU A 189 -1.34 -23.63 -19.49
N ARG A 190 -2.16 -24.68 -19.44
CA ARG A 190 -2.91 -25.08 -18.23
C ARG A 190 -2.05 -25.82 -17.21
N SER A 191 -1.01 -26.54 -17.66
CA SER A 191 -0.22 -27.44 -16.81
C SER A 191 1.10 -26.85 -16.32
N GLU A 192 1.70 -25.90 -17.04
CA GLU A 192 3.08 -25.45 -16.74
C GLU A 192 3.21 -23.99 -16.28
N LEU A 193 2.18 -23.16 -16.46
CA LEU A 193 2.24 -21.75 -16.07
C LEU A 193 1.47 -21.48 -14.77
N PRO A 194 2.05 -20.69 -13.86
CA PRO A 194 1.30 -20.13 -12.75
C PRO A 194 0.03 -19.42 -13.22
N ALA A 195 -1.07 -19.59 -12.47
CA ALA A 195 -2.39 -19.12 -12.88
C ALA A 195 -2.45 -17.60 -13.12
N ASP A 196 -1.75 -16.82 -12.31
CA ASP A 196 -1.63 -15.37 -12.44
C ASP A 196 -0.92 -14.97 -13.74
N LEU A 197 0.23 -15.59 -14.05
CA LEU A 197 0.94 -15.35 -15.32
C LEU A 197 0.14 -15.81 -16.52
N ALA A 198 -0.60 -16.92 -16.41
CA ALA A 198 -1.47 -17.39 -17.48
C ALA A 198 -2.56 -16.36 -17.82
N VAL A 199 -3.14 -15.69 -16.81
CA VAL A 199 -4.09 -14.58 -17.03
C VAL A 199 -3.41 -13.40 -17.72
N LEU A 200 -2.26 -12.97 -17.21
CA LEU A 200 -1.52 -11.83 -17.78
C LEU A 200 -1.13 -12.08 -19.24
N PHE A 201 -0.53 -13.23 -19.51
CA PHE A 201 0.00 -13.55 -20.85
C PHE A 201 -1.08 -13.78 -21.89
N ARG A 202 -2.27 -14.23 -21.50
CA ARG A 202 -3.43 -14.30 -22.41
C ARG A 202 -3.93 -12.93 -22.85
N ARG A 203 -3.80 -11.92 -21.99
CA ARG A 203 -4.23 -10.54 -22.28
C ARG A 203 -3.16 -9.73 -23.00
N ALA A 204 -1.89 -10.07 -22.79
CA ALA A 204 -0.77 -9.35 -23.36
C ALA A 204 -0.72 -9.50 -24.90
N PRO A 205 -0.60 -8.39 -25.65
CA PRO A 205 -0.54 -8.45 -27.10
C PRO A 205 0.78 -9.07 -27.57
N GLN A 206 0.74 -9.77 -28.70
CA GLN A 206 1.95 -10.17 -29.41
C GLN A 206 2.50 -8.96 -30.17
N SER A 207 3.83 -8.84 -30.19
CA SER A 207 4.53 -7.81 -30.94
C SER A 207 5.72 -8.43 -31.65
N THR A 208 5.97 -7.99 -32.88
CA THR A 208 7.19 -8.31 -33.64
C THR A 208 8.33 -7.33 -33.34
N LEU A 209 8.02 -6.20 -32.68
CA LEU A 209 8.98 -5.12 -32.42
C LEU A 209 9.62 -5.21 -31.04
N LEU A 210 8.95 -5.87 -30.08
CA LEU A 210 9.41 -5.99 -28.70
C LEU A 210 9.29 -7.44 -28.22
N PRO A 211 10.17 -7.88 -27.30
CA PRO A 211 10.00 -9.16 -26.63
C PRO A 211 8.64 -9.25 -25.94
N PHE A 212 8.02 -10.44 -25.94
CA PHE A 212 6.71 -10.67 -25.31
C PHE A 212 6.68 -10.30 -23.81
N SER A 213 7.80 -10.44 -23.10
CA SER A 213 7.91 -10.01 -21.71
C SER A 213 7.69 -8.50 -21.54
N ALA A 214 8.06 -7.67 -22.51
CA ALA A 214 7.83 -6.23 -22.48
C ALA A 214 6.35 -5.89 -22.67
N THR A 215 5.67 -6.56 -23.61
CA THR A 215 4.23 -6.34 -23.81
C THR A 215 3.40 -6.85 -22.63
N ALA A 216 3.80 -7.96 -22.00
CA ALA A 216 3.18 -8.45 -20.77
C ALA A 216 3.35 -7.46 -19.60
N ARG A 217 4.50 -6.79 -19.46
CA ARG A 217 4.68 -5.74 -18.44
C ARG A 217 3.77 -4.53 -18.69
N ALA A 218 3.66 -4.09 -19.94
CA ALA A 218 2.76 -3.00 -20.31
C ALA A 218 1.29 -3.35 -20.03
N GLU A 219 0.89 -4.58 -20.34
CA GLU A 219 -0.46 -5.07 -20.03
C GLU A 219 -0.72 -5.14 -18.52
N MET A 220 0.27 -5.52 -17.70
CA MET A 220 0.13 -5.47 -16.24
C MET A 220 -0.11 -4.04 -15.75
N GLN A 221 0.60 -3.04 -16.30
CA GLN A 221 0.39 -1.64 -15.93
C GLN A 221 -1.03 -1.18 -16.26
N ARG A 222 -1.57 -1.60 -17.40
CA ARG A 222 -2.97 -1.34 -17.77
C ARG A 222 -3.96 -2.00 -16.80
N ILE A 223 -3.78 -3.28 -16.50
CA ILE A 223 -4.61 -4.02 -15.54
C ILE A 223 -4.57 -3.36 -14.16
N ALA A 224 -3.37 -2.95 -13.72
CA ALA A 224 -3.15 -2.27 -12.45
C ALA A 224 -3.97 -0.97 -12.37
N ALA A 225 -3.91 -0.12 -13.40
CA ALA A 225 -4.68 1.12 -13.46
C ALA A 225 -6.21 0.86 -13.44
N GLU A 226 -6.69 -0.11 -14.21
CA GLU A 226 -8.11 -0.49 -14.27
C GLU A 226 -8.63 -1.08 -12.95
N SER A 227 -7.75 -1.65 -12.14
CA SER A 227 -8.13 -2.36 -10.90
C SER A 227 -8.23 -1.44 -9.68
N VAL A 228 -7.73 -0.19 -9.75
CA VAL A 228 -7.62 0.72 -8.58
C VAL A 228 -8.94 0.85 -7.84
N SER A 229 -10.02 1.25 -8.53
CA SER A 229 -11.32 1.50 -7.89
C SER A 229 -11.87 0.26 -7.19
N ARG A 230 -11.78 -0.91 -7.83
CA ARG A 230 -12.23 -2.18 -7.26
C ARG A 230 -11.44 -2.55 -6.00
N GLN A 231 -10.13 -2.33 -6.02
CA GLN A 231 -9.26 -2.65 -4.88
C GLN A 231 -9.48 -1.69 -3.69
N VAL A 232 -9.73 -0.41 -3.97
CA VAL A 232 -10.15 0.55 -2.95
C VAL A 232 -11.49 0.14 -2.33
N GLU A 233 -12.45 -0.32 -3.13
CA GLU A 233 -13.74 -0.82 -2.62
C GLU A 233 -13.58 -2.05 -1.71
N ILE A 234 -12.71 -3.00 -2.07
CA ILE A 234 -12.40 -4.16 -1.22
C ILE A 234 -11.87 -3.70 0.14
N VAL A 235 -10.85 -2.84 0.14
CA VAL A 235 -10.26 -2.33 1.39
C VAL A 235 -11.29 -1.56 2.21
N ALA A 236 -12.15 -0.77 1.56
CA ALA A 236 -13.23 -0.06 2.24
C ALA A 236 -14.17 -1.05 2.96
N ARG A 237 -14.61 -2.11 2.28
CA ARG A 237 -15.45 -3.16 2.87
C ARG A 237 -14.75 -3.84 4.04
N LEU A 238 -13.48 -4.23 3.88
CA LEU A 238 -12.71 -4.85 4.97
C LEU A 238 -12.57 -3.92 6.17
N ALA A 239 -12.30 -2.63 5.97
CA ALA A 239 -12.20 -1.66 7.05
C ALA A 239 -13.53 -1.48 7.81
N THR A 240 -14.66 -1.55 7.11
CA THR A 240 -15.99 -1.45 7.75
C THR A 240 -16.34 -2.65 8.63
N LEU A 241 -15.72 -3.82 8.44
CA LEU A 241 -15.92 -4.97 9.34
C LEU A 241 -15.46 -4.69 10.77
N CYS A 242 -14.43 -3.84 10.91
CA CYS A 242 -13.96 -3.38 12.20
C CYS A 242 -14.49 -1.98 12.56
N ALA A 243 -15.64 -1.56 12.01
CA ALA A 243 -16.33 -0.35 12.44
C ALA A 243 -16.65 -0.38 13.95
N PRO A 244 -16.83 0.80 14.60
CA PRO A 244 -17.11 0.90 16.03
C PRO A 244 -18.23 -0.05 16.48
N GLY A 245 -18.01 -0.76 17.60
CA GLY A 245 -18.97 -1.72 18.15
C GLY A 245 -18.84 -3.16 17.63
N THR A 246 -18.00 -3.41 16.62
CA THR A 246 -17.74 -4.77 16.13
C THR A 246 -16.49 -5.36 16.79
N ALA A 247 -16.59 -6.61 17.23
CA ALA A 247 -15.48 -7.41 17.76
C ALA A 247 -15.47 -8.77 17.04
N GLY A 248 -14.29 -9.34 16.81
CA GLY A 248 -14.17 -10.63 16.11
C GLY A 248 -12.90 -10.76 15.28
N HIS A 249 -12.68 -11.98 14.76
CA HIS A 249 -11.63 -12.29 13.81
C HIS A 249 -12.25 -12.68 12.47
N PHE A 250 -11.90 -11.95 11.42
CA PHE A 250 -12.38 -12.17 10.07
C PHE A 250 -11.22 -12.59 9.17
N GLU A 251 -11.34 -13.75 8.53
CA GLU A 251 -10.34 -14.26 7.58
C GLU A 251 -10.99 -14.39 6.20
N PHE A 252 -10.31 -13.85 5.19
CA PHE A 252 -10.76 -13.90 3.80
C PHE A 252 -9.66 -14.46 2.93
N SER A 253 -10.01 -15.39 2.05
CA SER A 253 -9.08 -15.93 1.05
C SER A 253 -9.51 -15.56 -0.38
N HIS A 254 -10.76 -15.17 -0.58
CA HIS A 254 -11.30 -14.92 -1.92
C HIS A 254 -12.09 -13.62 -2.00
N ILE A 255 -11.95 -12.92 -3.13
CA ILE A 255 -12.58 -11.61 -3.34
C ILE A 255 -14.11 -11.69 -3.26
N SER A 256 -14.67 -12.81 -3.69
CA SER A 256 -16.11 -13.10 -3.66
C SER A 256 -16.67 -13.08 -2.23
N GLU A 257 -15.89 -13.47 -1.23
CA GLU A 257 -16.30 -13.47 0.18
C GLU A 257 -16.50 -12.03 0.67
N VAL A 258 -15.62 -11.12 0.23
CA VAL A 258 -15.71 -9.68 0.55
C VAL A 258 -16.84 -9.00 -0.22
N THR A 259 -17.02 -9.33 -1.51
CA THR A 259 -18.02 -8.65 -2.36
C THR A 259 -19.44 -9.18 -2.18
N SER A 260 -19.61 -10.44 -1.78
CA SER A 260 -20.95 -11.04 -1.56
C SER A 260 -21.57 -10.66 -0.22
N GLY A 261 -20.78 -10.17 0.73
CA GLY A 261 -21.24 -9.90 2.10
C GLY A 261 -21.53 -11.16 2.91
N SER A 262 -21.10 -12.34 2.45
CA SER A 262 -21.30 -13.62 3.15
C SER A 262 -20.03 -14.04 3.87
N TRP A 263 -19.82 -13.56 5.10
CA TRP A 263 -18.71 -14.00 5.94
C TRP A 263 -19.21 -14.76 7.18
N LYS A 264 -18.46 -15.79 7.57
CA LYS A 264 -18.67 -16.52 8.82
C LYS A 264 -17.92 -15.79 9.93
N GLU A 265 -18.65 -15.31 10.93
CA GLU A 265 -18.06 -14.80 12.17
C GLU A 265 -17.48 -15.99 12.95
N HIS A 266 -16.15 -16.09 13.02
CA HIS A 266 -15.48 -17.06 13.89
C HIS A 266 -15.37 -16.42 15.29
N ARG A 267 -16.27 -16.85 16.20
CA ARG A 267 -16.26 -16.45 17.61
C ARG A 267 -15.29 -17.30 18.43
#